data_AF-A0A357EI44-F1
#
_entry.id   AF-A0A357EI44-F1
#
_cell.length_a   1.000
_cell.length_b   1.000
_cell.length_c   1.000
_cell.angle_alpha   90.00
_cell.angle_beta   90.00
_cell.angle_gamma   90.00
#
_symmetry.space_group_name_H-M   'P 1'
#
loop_
_entity.id
_entity.type
_entity.pdbx_description
1 polymer ?
#
loop_
_entity_poly.entity_id
_entity_poly.type
_entity_poly.pdbx_seq_one_letter_code
_entity_poly.pdbx_strand_id
1 'polypeptide(L)'
;MVGGGRKTGGFTLLEVLVVLAMLSILAAAAMVSHSHFVNHAKAVEAEVVLAEINRLEMLYHANHGIYSGDVAAIGLTLAPMLKYYKVEVWLDHGGTSFQAAAIPLFGQRTQPALVLTHTKDGTTLQKREVGTLARQSGGSSLSVGMSSRAEEPMEINTGTQRKAQQEDCRKGGEATVAADGLLDM
;
A
#
# COMPACT_ATOMS: atom_id res chain seq x y z
N MET A 1 45.22 -64.27 -7.98
CA MET A 1 44.45 -63.30 -7.15
C MET A 1 44.46 -61.98 -7.91
N VAL A 2 43.48 -61.73 -8.78
CA VAL A 2 43.42 -60.51 -9.61
C VAL A 2 42.77 -59.41 -8.77
N GLY A 3 43.59 -58.45 -8.35
CA GLY A 3 43.14 -57.25 -7.64
C GLY A 3 42.45 -56.30 -8.62
N GLY A 4 41.13 -56.20 -8.53
CA GLY A 4 40.35 -55.20 -9.26
C GLY A 4 40.71 -53.80 -8.76
N GLY A 5 41.54 -53.10 -9.54
CA GLY A 5 41.92 -51.71 -9.28
C GLY A 5 40.68 -50.80 -9.27
N ARG A 6 40.48 -50.11 -8.15
CA ARG A 6 39.40 -49.15 -7.98
C ARG A 6 39.69 -47.94 -8.87
N LYS A 7 38.84 -47.71 -9.87
CA LYS A 7 38.93 -46.53 -10.74
C LYS A 7 38.58 -45.29 -9.89
N THR A 8 39.57 -44.50 -9.51
CA THR A 8 39.35 -43.15 -8.98
C THR A 8 38.91 -42.26 -10.14
N GLY A 9 37.63 -41.86 -10.15
CA GLY A 9 37.07 -40.94 -11.13
C GLY A 9 37.46 -39.50 -10.82
N GLY A 10 37.80 -38.73 -11.86
CA GLY A 10 37.99 -37.28 -11.80
C GLY A 10 36.75 -36.55 -12.32
N PHE A 11 36.48 -35.37 -11.77
CA PHE A 11 35.40 -34.49 -12.21
C PHE A 11 35.85 -33.69 -13.44
N THR A 12 35.01 -33.54 -14.46
CA THR A 12 35.38 -32.75 -15.64
C THR A 12 35.11 -31.25 -15.40
N LEU A 13 35.93 -30.36 -15.94
CA LEU A 13 35.66 -28.92 -15.91
C LEU A 13 34.33 -28.56 -16.59
N LEU A 14 33.95 -29.32 -17.62
CA LEU A 14 32.69 -29.17 -18.32
C LEU A 14 31.48 -29.48 -17.43
N GLU A 15 31.60 -30.49 -16.56
CA GLU A 15 30.54 -30.89 -15.64
C GLU A 15 30.25 -29.79 -14.62
N VAL A 16 31.29 -29.15 -14.08
CA VAL A 16 31.12 -27.98 -13.20
C VAL A 16 30.54 -26.79 -13.97
N LEU A 17 30.94 -26.59 -15.24
CA LEU A 17 30.48 -25.45 -16.05
C LEU A 17 28.97 -25.49 -16.30
N VAL A 18 28.42 -26.65 -16.66
CA VAL A 18 26.97 -26.80 -16.89
C VAL A 18 26.20 -26.69 -15.56
N VAL A 19 26.73 -27.23 -14.46
CA VAL A 19 26.11 -27.11 -13.14
C VAL A 19 26.04 -25.65 -12.70
N LEU A 20 27.12 -24.89 -12.82
CA LEU A 20 27.14 -23.46 -12.49
C LEU A 20 26.20 -22.66 -13.39
N ALA A 21 26.11 -23.00 -14.68
CA ALA A 21 25.17 -22.37 -15.60
C ALA A 21 23.72 -22.54 -15.10
N MET A 22 23.33 -23.76 -14.70
CA MET A 22 21.99 -24.01 -14.15
C MET A 22 21.78 -23.35 -12.79
N LEU A 23 22.76 -23.41 -11.88
CA LEU A 23 22.68 -22.79 -10.56
C LEU A 23 22.54 -21.26 -10.64
N SER A 24 23.19 -20.61 -11.61
CA SER A 24 23.09 -19.17 -11.80
C SER A 24 21.67 -18.72 -12.14
N ILE A 25 20.96 -19.49 -12.97
CA ILE A 25 19.59 -19.20 -13.39
C ILE A 25 18.64 -19.37 -12.21
N LEU A 26 18.78 -20.46 -11.44
CA LEU A 26 17.96 -20.71 -10.25
C LEU A 26 18.19 -19.65 -9.17
N ALA A 27 19.45 -19.26 -8.93
CA ALA A 27 19.80 -18.24 -7.96
C ALA A 27 19.22 -16.87 -8.32
N ALA A 28 19.29 -16.48 -9.60
CA ALA A 28 18.73 -15.22 -10.07
C ALA A 28 17.20 -15.15 -9.86
N ALA A 29 16.47 -16.23 -10.20
CA ALA A 29 15.02 -16.30 -9.99
C ALA A 29 14.62 -16.31 -8.50
N ALA A 30 15.39 -17.02 -7.66
CA ALA A 30 15.16 -17.06 -6.22
C ALA A 30 15.34 -15.68 -5.56
N MET A 31 16.36 -14.92 -5.97
CA MET A 31 16.64 -13.60 -5.40
C MET A 31 15.52 -12.59 -5.65
N VAL A 32 14.96 -12.55 -6.87
CA VAL A 32 13.87 -11.61 -7.20
C VAL A 32 12.59 -11.96 -6.43
N SER A 33 12.22 -13.24 -6.37
CA SER A 33 10.98 -13.67 -5.72
C SER A 33 10.99 -13.50 -4.20
N HIS A 34 12.13 -13.75 -3.54
CA HIS A 34 12.27 -13.61 -2.08
C HIS A 34 11.88 -12.22 -1.58
N SER A 35 12.22 -11.17 -2.33
CA SER A 35 11.93 -9.78 -1.95
C SER A 35 10.43 -9.49 -1.87
N HIS A 36 9.63 -10.08 -2.76
CA HIS A 36 8.17 -9.89 -2.77
C HIS A 36 7.51 -10.51 -1.53
N PHE A 37 7.91 -11.74 -1.16
CA PHE A 37 7.35 -12.43 0.00
C PHE A 37 7.67 -11.72 1.32
N VAL A 38 8.90 -11.22 1.47
CA VAL A 38 9.30 -10.46 2.67
C VAL A 38 8.51 -9.16 2.77
N ASN A 39 8.31 -8.45 1.66
CA ASN A 39 7.53 -7.21 1.67
C ASN A 39 6.04 -7.47 1.97
N HIS A 40 5.47 -8.55 1.43
CA HIS A 40 4.10 -8.94 1.75
C HIS A 40 3.95 -9.30 3.23
N ALA A 41 4.88 -10.10 3.79
CA ALA A 41 4.87 -10.44 5.21
C ALA A 41 4.97 -9.20 6.11
N LYS A 42 5.76 -8.19 5.71
CA LYS A 42 5.80 -6.89 6.41
C LYS A 42 4.47 -6.15 6.29
N ALA A 43 3.87 -6.09 5.11
CA ALA A 43 2.59 -5.38 4.90
C ALA A 43 1.44 -5.96 5.75
N VAL A 44 1.44 -7.27 6.02
CA VAL A 44 0.46 -7.91 6.91
C VAL A 44 0.54 -7.33 8.33
N GLU A 45 1.72 -6.97 8.84
CA GLU A 45 1.85 -6.30 10.14
C GLU A 45 1.07 -4.97 10.15
N ALA A 46 1.20 -4.17 9.09
CA ALA A 46 0.48 -2.91 8.96
C ALA A 46 -1.04 -3.12 8.88
N GLU A 47 -1.50 -4.09 8.11
CA GLU A 47 -2.93 -4.40 7.97
C GLU A 47 -3.56 -4.84 9.29
N VAL A 48 -2.87 -5.70 10.04
CA VAL A 48 -3.33 -6.17 11.36
C VAL A 48 -3.44 -5.01 12.36
N VAL A 49 -2.44 -4.13 12.40
CA VAL A 49 -2.44 -3.00 13.33
C VAL A 49 -3.50 -1.96 12.96
N LEU A 50 -3.70 -1.67 11.68
CA LEU A 50 -4.75 -0.74 11.23
C LEU A 50 -6.15 -1.29 11.52
N ALA A 51 -6.36 -2.60 11.35
CA ALA A 51 -7.61 -3.25 11.71
C ALA A 51 -7.87 -3.17 13.22
N GLU A 52 -6.84 -3.35 14.04
CA GLU A 52 -6.95 -3.22 15.50
C GLU A 52 -7.25 -1.78 15.92
N ILE A 53 -6.60 -0.78 15.30
CA ILE A 53 -6.91 0.63 15.54
C ILE A 53 -8.36 0.93 15.20
N ASN A 54 -8.85 0.47 14.06
CA ASN A 54 -10.25 0.68 13.70
C ASN A 54 -11.21 0.05 14.72
N ARG A 55 -10.92 -1.16 15.20
CA ARG A 55 -11.69 -1.82 16.26
C ARG A 55 -11.67 -1.01 17.56
N LEU A 56 -10.50 -0.54 17.99
CA LEU A 56 -10.36 0.23 19.23
C LEU A 56 -11.01 1.62 19.13
N GLU A 57 -10.88 2.30 18.00
CA GLU A 57 -11.55 3.58 17.73
C GLU A 57 -13.07 3.43 17.75
N MET A 58 -13.63 2.37 17.14
CA MET A 58 -15.07 2.09 17.21
C MET A 58 -15.54 1.84 18.66
N LEU A 59 -14.76 1.10 19.45
CA LEU A 59 -15.05 0.88 20.88
C LEU A 59 -14.95 2.19 21.68
N TYR A 60 -13.93 3.00 21.42
CA TYR A 60 -13.74 4.29 22.07
C TYR A 60 -14.88 5.26 21.74
N HIS A 61 -15.27 5.35 20.46
CA HIS A 61 -16.41 6.14 20.02
C HIS A 61 -17.73 5.65 20.63
N ALA A 62 -17.93 4.34 20.78
CA ALA A 62 -19.12 3.81 21.47
C ALA A 62 -19.21 4.24 22.94
N ASN A 63 -18.07 4.40 23.62
CA ASN A 63 -18.01 4.78 25.03
C ASN A 63 -18.00 6.31 25.25
N HIS A 64 -17.37 7.07 24.36
CA HIS A 64 -17.10 8.50 24.54
C HIS A 64 -17.85 9.40 23.54
N GLY A 65 -18.46 8.83 22.50
CA GLY A 65 -19.19 9.56 21.45
C GLY A 65 -18.31 10.32 20.46
N ILE A 66 -16.98 10.19 20.56
CA ILE A 66 -15.99 10.82 19.67
C ILE A 66 -14.82 9.86 19.42
N TYR A 67 -14.15 10.00 18.28
CA TYR A 67 -12.87 9.33 18.00
C TYR A 67 -11.69 10.06 18.67
N SER A 68 -10.56 9.38 18.81
CA SER A 68 -9.34 9.94 19.40
C SER A 68 -8.20 10.05 18.38
N GLY A 69 -7.36 11.06 18.52
CA GLY A 69 -6.09 11.14 17.76
C GLY A 69 -4.93 10.51 18.52
N ASP A 70 -5.14 10.19 19.79
CA ASP A 70 -4.14 9.60 20.66
C ASP A 70 -4.34 8.08 20.72
N VAL A 71 -3.36 7.36 20.16
CA VAL A 71 -3.29 5.88 20.16
C VAL A 71 -3.22 5.30 21.58
N ALA A 72 -2.68 6.04 22.55
CA ALA A 72 -2.66 5.58 23.94
C ALA A 72 -4.04 5.69 24.59
N ALA A 73 -4.80 6.74 24.27
CA ALA A 73 -6.14 6.97 24.81
C ALA A 73 -7.16 5.92 24.36
N ILE A 74 -7.01 5.37 23.14
CA ILE A 74 -7.84 4.26 22.65
C ILE A 74 -7.45 2.90 23.22
N GLY A 75 -6.41 2.83 24.07
CA GLY A 75 -5.94 1.59 24.68
C GLY A 75 -5.09 0.72 23.76
N LEU A 76 -4.57 1.26 22.65
CA LEU A 76 -3.65 0.53 21.79
C LEU A 76 -2.31 0.37 22.53
N THR A 77 -2.01 -0.83 22.97
CA THR A 77 -0.67 -1.17 23.49
C THR A 77 0.20 -1.61 22.32
N LEU A 78 1.15 -0.76 21.88
CA LEU A 78 2.07 -1.06 20.77
C LEU A 78 3.16 -2.10 21.14
N ALA A 79 2.85 -3.10 21.96
CA ALA A 79 3.79 -4.16 22.33
C ALA A 79 3.31 -5.51 21.77
N PRO A 80 4.16 -6.23 21.00
CA PRO A 80 5.55 -5.92 20.69
C PRO A 80 5.65 -4.78 19.68
N MET A 81 6.60 -3.85 19.89
CA MET A 81 6.82 -2.67 19.03
C MET A 81 6.80 -3.09 17.58
N LEU A 82 5.90 -2.49 16.80
CA LEU A 82 5.88 -2.64 15.34
C LEU A 82 7.31 -2.52 14.83
N LYS A 83 7.80 -3.58 14.18
CA LYS A 83 9.22 -3.65 13.80
C LYS A 83 9.46 -2.98 12.46
N TYR A 84 8.48 -3.05 11.56
CA TYR A 84 8.61 -2.55 10.20
C TYR A 84 7.81 -1.28 9.93
N TYR A 85 6.87 -0.92 10.80
CA TYR A 85 5.97 0.22 10.61
C TYR A 85 5.89 1.12 11.85
N LYS A 86 5.66 2.41 11.63
CA LYS A 86 5.22 3.37 12.63
C LYS A 86 3.76 3.69 12.34
N VAL A 87 2.94 3.85 13.37
CA VAL A 87 1.54 4.24 13.19
C VAL A 87 1.29 5.63 13.74
N GLU A 88 0.52 6.40 12.97
CA GLU A 88 0.03 7.72 13.34
C GLU A 88 -1.47 7.77 13.10
N VAL A 89 -2.20 8.43 14.00
CA VAL A 89 -3.65 8.65 13.89
C VAL A 89 -3.89 10.16 13.91
N TRP A 90 -4.78 10.61 13.03
CA TRP A 90 -5.19 11.99 12.90
C TRP A 90 -6.71 12.05 12.94
N LEU A 91 -7.24 13.05 13.64
CA LEU A 91 -8.67 13.31 13.67
C LEU A 91 -9.05 14.27 12.54
N ASP A 92 -10.20 14.00 11.94
CA ASP A 92 -10.86 14.90 11.01
C ASP A 92 -12.21 15.34 11.57
N HIS A 93 -12.73 16.45 11.03
CA HIS A 93 -14.09 16.94 11.32
C HIS A 93 -14.44 16.96 12.81
N GLY A 94 -13.50 17.38 13.67
CA GLY A 94 -13.72 17.54 15.11
C GLY A 94 -13.94 16.23 15.88
N GLY A 95 -13.46 15.09 15.36
CA GLY A 95 -13.55 13.79 16.02
C GLY A 95 -14.76 12.94 15.58
N THR A 96 -15.41 13.31 14.47
CA THR A 96 -16.47 12.51 13.84
C THR A 96 -15.96 11.54 12.77
N SER A 97 -14.69 11.67 12.41
CA SER A 97 -13.96 10.80 11.48
C SER A 97 -12.50 10.74 11.90
N PHE A 98 -11.80 9.67 11.54
CA PHE A 98 -10.38 9.53 11.82
C PHE A 98 -9.64 8.94 10.62
N GLN A 99 -8.35 9.26 10.54
CA GLN A 99 -7.41 8.67 9.61
C GLN A 99 -6.26 8.04 10.39
N ALA A 100 -5.93 6.79 10.10
CA ALA A 100 -4.78 6.10 10.66
C ALA A 100 -3.83 5.69 9.54
N ALA A 101 -2.52 5.89 9.70
CA ALA A 101 -1.54 5.45 8.73
C ALA A 101 -0.43 4.61 9.35
N ALA A 102 -0.10 3.51 8.69
CA ALA A 102 1.11 2.74 8.91
C ALA A 102 2.19 3.16 7.90
N ILE A 103 3.22 3.84 8.41
CA ILE A 103 4.36 4.34 7.66
C ILE A 103 5.52 3.36 7.82
N PRO A 104 6.09 2.79 6.74
CA PRO A 104 7.21 1.86 6.86
C PRO A 104 8.45 2.58 7.42
N LEU A 105 9.07 1.98 8.44
CA LEU A 105 10.28 2.50 9.09
C LEU A 105 11.52 2.37 8.20
N PHE A 106 11.56 1.33 7.35
CA PHE A 106 12.71 1.00 6.51
C PHE A 106 12.26 0.51 5.13
N GLY A 107 12.67 1.22 4.08
CA GLY A 107 12.36 0.87 2.71
C GLY A 107 12.73 1.98 1.73
N GLN A 108 13.20 1.62 0.54
CA GLN A 108 13.27 2.55 -0.59
C GLN A 108 11.89 3.21 -0.80
N ARG A 109 11.84 4.40 -1.43
CA ARG A 109 10.64 5.22 -1.68
C ARG A 109 9.44 4.48 -2.34
N THR A 110 9.65 3.24 -2.77
CA THR A 110 8.69 2.36 -3.44
C THR A 110 7.77 1.58 -2.50
N GLN A 111 8.00 1.55 -1.18
CA GLN A 111 7.05 0.90 -0.26
C GLN A 111 5.89 1.86 0.05
N PRO A 112 4.63 1.53 -0.30
CA PRO A 112 3.51 2.38 0.04
C PRO A 112 3.23 2.30 1.55
N ALA A 113 2.94 3.44 2.17
CA ALA A 113 2.25 3.49 3.44
C ALA A 113 0.81 3.02 3.27
N LEU A 114 0.28 2.34 4.28
CA LEU A 114 -1.12 1.96 4.30
C LEU A 114 -1.88 3.01 5.12
N VAL A 115 -2.91 3.60 4.53
CA VAL A 115 -3.76 4.61 5.16
C VAL A 115 -5.17 4.06 5.26
N LEU A 116 -5.72 4.06 6.47
CA LEU A 116 -7.09 3.75 6.79
C LEU A 116 -7.82 5.07 7.06
N THR A 117 -8.89 5.33 6.32
CA THR A 117 -9.76 6.49 6.53
C THR A 117 -11.13 5.98 6.93
N HIS A 118 -11.63 6.42 8.08
CA HIS A 118 -12.95 6.11 8.58
C HIS A 118 -13.84 7.35 8.51
N THR A 119 -14.84 7.31 7.64
CA THR A 119 -15.83 8.36 7.43
C THR A 119 -17.23 7.79 7.68
N LYS A 120 -18.24 8.66 7.79
CA LYS A 120 -19.66 8.26 7.93
C LYS A 120 -20.15 7.30 6.83
N ASP A 121 -19.53 7.35 5.66
CA ASP A 121 -19.87 6.50 4.50
C ASP A 121 -19.17 5.12 4.53
N GLY A 122 -18.26 4.88 5.48
CA GLY A 122 -17.53 3.62 5.64
C GLY A 122 -16.04 3.78 5.89
N THR A 123 -15.35 2.65 5.98
CA THR A 123 -13.88 2.58 6.14
C THR A 123 -13.23 2.26 4.79
N THR A 124 -12.22 3.02 4.40
CA THR A 124 -11.44 2.76 3.17
C THR A 124 -9.97 2.53 3.52
N LEU A 125 -9.34 1.58 2.82
CA LEU A 125 -7.90 1.31 2.91
C LEU A 125 -7.24 1.73 1.60
N GLN A 126 -6.27 2.63 1.69
CA GLN A 126 -5.52 3.11 0.53
C GLN A 126 -4.02 2.90 0.74
N LYS A 127 -3.35 2.38 -0.29
CA LYS A 127 -1.88 2.33 -0.35
C LYS A 127 -1.40 3.65 -0.95
N ARG A 128 -0.64 4.44 -0.18
CA ARG A 128 -0.14 5.75 -0.59
C ARG A 128 1.38 5.81 -0.48
N GLU A 129 2.05 6.33 -1.50
CA GLU A 129 3.51 6.44 -1.48
C GLU A 129 4.01 7.41 -0.41
N VAL A 130 4.94 6.97 0.43
CA VAL A 130 5.46 7.74 1.58
C VAL A 130 6.04 9.10 1.15
N GLY A 131 6.66 9.17 -0.04
CA GLY A 131 7.21 10.41 -0.59
C GLY A 131 6.18 11.50 -0.89
N THR A 132 4.90 11.16 -0.96
CA THR A 132 3.79 12.11 -1.20
C THR A 132 3.08 12.55 0.09
N LEU A 133 3.28 11.84 1.21
CA LEU A 133 2.70 12.20 2.51
C LEU A 133 3.33 13.47 3.11
N ALA A 134 4.60 13.75 2.81
CA ALA A 134 5.28 14.98 3.22
C ALA A 134 4.82 16.25 2.46
N ARG A 135 3.94 16.12 1.47
CA ARG A 135 3.48 17.25 0.62
C ARG A 135 1.99 17.58 0.77
N GLN A 136 1.29 16.95 1.71
CA GLN A 136 -0.14 17.18 1.96
C GLN A 136 -0.46 17.78 3.35
N SER A 137 0.53 18.34 4.06
CA SER A 137 0.26 19.20 5.23
C SER A 137 -0.08 20.66 4.86
N GLY A 138 -0.10 21.00 3.56
CA GLY A 138 -0.66 22.23 3.04
C GLY A 138 -2.06 21.96 2.50
N GLY A 139 -3.08 22.49 3.17
CA GLY A 139 -4.49 22.17 2.96
C GLY A 139 -4.92 22.07 1.50
N SER A 140 -5.74 21.05 1.21
CA SER A 140 -6.62 21.05 0.06
C SER A 140 -7.81 20.16 0.37
N SER A 141 -8.85 20.80 0.90
CA SER A 141 -10.23 20.45 0.62
C SER A 141 -10.40 20.33 -0.90
N LEU A 142 -10.47 19.12 -1.43
CA LEU A 142 -10.83 18.91 -2.82
C LEU A 142 -12.36 18.99 -2.93
N SER A 143 -12.77 20.19 -3.33
CA SER A 143 -14.10 20.61 -3.70
C SER A 143 -14.74 19.67 -4.72
N VAL A 144 -15.97 19.28 -4.38
CA VAL A 144 -17.03 18.85 -5.28
C VAL A 144 -17.07 19.76 -6.51
N GLY A 145 -16.84 19.19 -7.69
CA GLY A 145 -17.04 19.88 -8.96
C GLY A 145 -18.53 19.97 -9.26
N MET A 146 -19.08 21.18 -9.23
CA MET A 146 -20.36 21.51 -9.88
C MET A 146 -20.11 22.51 -11.01
N SER A 147 -20.39 22.02 -12.21
CA SER A 147 -20.41 22.75 -13.48
C SER A 147 -21.42 23.88 -13.45
N SER A 148 -21.00 25.11 -13.77
CA SER A 148 -21.85 26.08 -14.44
C SER A 148 -21.06 26.92 -15.44
N ARG A 149 -21.75 27.07 -16.57
CA ARG A 149 -21.45 27.64 -17.88
C ARG A 149 -21.47 29.18 -17.87
N ALA A 150 -20.89 29.77 -18.93
CA ALA A 150 -21.09 31.13 -19.49
C ALA A 150 -20.18 32.24 -18.87
N GLU A 151 -19.44 33.11 -19.55
CA GLU A 151 -19.26 33.53 -20.96
C GLU A 151 -17.81 34.04 -21.20
N GLU A 152 -17.54 34.52 -22.41
CA GLU A 152 -16.27 34.55 -23.18
C GLU A 152 -15.08 35.41 -22.69
N PRO A 153 -13.85 35.09 -23.15
CA PRO A 153 -12.63 35.86 -22.93
C PRO A 153 -12.24 36.75 -24.14
N MET A 154 -11.52 37.84 -23.89
CA MET A 154 -10.71 38.49 -24.93
C MET A 154 -9.35 38.86 -24.36
N GLU A 155 -8.33 38.06 -24.69
CA GLU A 155 -7.05 38.62 -25.12
C GLU A 155 -6.35 37.68 -26.09
N ILE A 156 -5.90 38.32 -27.16
CA ILE A 156 -5.30 37.79 -28.37
C ILE A 156 -3.83 37.55 -28.06
N ASN A 157 -3.31 36.34 -28.32
CA ASN A 157 -1.96 36.22 -28.87
C ASN A 157 -1.75 34.91 -29.64
N THR A 158 -1.17 35.13 -30.81
CA THR A 158 -1.07 34.25 -31.96
C THR A 158 0.17 33.37 -31.85
N GLY A 159 0.07 32.07 -32.17
CA GLY A 159 1.23 31.18 -32.17
C GLY A 159 0.97 29.71 -32.48
N THR A 160 0.53 29.41 -33.70
CA THR A 160 0.97 28.28 -34.56
C THR A 160 1.10 26.85 -33.97
N GLN A 161 0.07 26.04 -34.28
CA GLN A 161 0.08 24.65 -34.84
C GLN A 161 1.00 23.56 -34.23
N ARG A 162 0.40 22.44 -33.77
CA ARG A 162 0.35 21.16 -34.52
C ARG A 162 -0.48 20.04 -33.84
N LYS A 163 -1.38 19.48 -34.65
CA LYS A 163 -2.04 18.15 -34.70
C LYS A 163 -1.88 17.13 -33.56
N ALA A 164 -3.07 16.67 -33.12
CA ALA A 164 -3.56 15.28 -32.97
C ALA A 164 -2.65 14.21 -32.35
N GLN A 165 -3.12 13.55 -31.28
CA GLN A 165 -3.57 12.16 -31.36
C GLN A 165 -4.43 11.76 -30.14
N GLN A 166 -5.54 11.10 -30.43
CA GLN A 166 -6.48 10.48 -29.50
C GLN A 166 -6.23 8.98 -29.48
N GLU A 167 -5.96 8.39 -28.31
CA GLU A 167 -6.04 6.96 -28.01
C GLU A 167 -6.47 6.83 -26.54
N ASP A 168 -7.76 6.60 -26.27
CA ASP A 168 -8.31 5.29 -25.86
C ASP A 168 -7.43 4.50 -24.89
N CYS A 169 -7.79 4.50 -23.61
CA CYS A 169 -7.41 3.42 -22.71
C CYS A 169 -8.62 3.03 -21.85
N ARG A 170 -9.09 1.83 -22.14
CA ARG A 170 -10.33 1.19 -21.71
C ARG A 170 -10.25 0.67 -20.27
N LYS A 171 -11.35 0.92 -19.54
CA LYS A 171 -11.92 0.25 -18.35
C LYS A 171 -11.19 -0.97 -17.74
N GLY A 172 -10.96 -0.88 -16.43
CA GLY A 172 -11.01 -1.96 -15.42
C GLY A 172 -11.18 -1.25 -14.07
N GLY A 173 -12.16 -1.49 -13.21
CA GLY A 173 -12.66 -2.75 -12.67
C GLY A 173 -12.74 -2.53 -11.15
N GLU A 174 -13.69 -1.70 -10.71
CA GLU A 174 -13.89 -1.36 -9.30
C GLU A 174 -14.62 -2.53 -8.63
N ALA A 175 -13.94 -3.24 -7.73
CA ALA A 175 -14.56 -4.26 -6.90
C ALA A 175 -15.24 -3.57 -5.71
N THR A 176 -16.48 -3.15 -5.91
CA THR A 176 -17.37 -2.79 -4.81
C THR A 176 -17.87 -4.08 -4.17
N VAL A 177 -17.53 -4.30 -2.90
CA VAL A 177 -18.16 -5.35 -2.11
C VAL A 177 -19.57 -4.87 -1.79
N ALA A 178 -20.56 -5.45 -2.46
CA ALA A 178 -21.97 -5.18 -2.19
C ALA A 178 -22.29 -5.62 -0.75
N ALA A 179 -22.87 -4.70 0.01
CA ALA A 179 -23.60 -5.00 1.22
C ALA A 179 -25.09 -4.96 0.87
N ASP A 180 -25.63 -6.06 0.35
CA ASP A 180 -27.07 -6.25 0.22
C ASP A 180 -27.60 -6.92 1.49
N GLY A 181 -28.11 -6.07 2.39
CA GLY A 181 -28.98 -6.47 3.47
C GLY A 181 -30.28 -7.01 2.91
N LEU A 182 -30.48 -8.33 3.05
CA LEU A 182 -31.74 -9.00 2.85
C LEU A 182 -32.32 -9.40 4.22
N LEU A 183 -33.24 -8.59 4.73
CA LEU A 183 -34.24 -9.00 5.70
C LEU A 183 -35.60 -8.50 5.19
N ASP A 184 -36.35 -9.43 4.61
CA ASP A 184 -37.76 -9.32 4.28
C ASP A 184 -38.53 -9.94 5.45
N MET A 185 -39.34 -9.13 6.17
CA MET A 185 -40.45 -9.53 7.04
C MET A 185 -41.48 -8.42 7.09
#